data_AF-A0A924FS08-F1
#
_entry.id   AF-A0A924FS08-F1
#
_cell.length_a   1.000
_cell.length_b   1.000
_cell.length_c   1.000
_cell.angle_alpha   90.00
_cell.angle_beta   90.00
_cell.angle_gamma   90.00
#
_symmetry.space_group_name_H-M   'P 1'
#
loop_
_entity.id
_entity.type
_entity.pdbx_description
1 polymer ?
#
loop_
_entity_poly.entity_id
_entity_poly.type
_entity_poly.pdbx_seq_one_letter_code
_entity_poly.pdbx_strand_id
1 'polypeptide(L)'
;MKKFVCAVLVIVISAVFVFADGYPLSIVRHRWQEIITESNHAALRPGSVYDILTHFEQNFGRTRPEFKYLFFDTGLGAADPIYPVFQVGHQQSWSQLITAGMSEQNRHIDHFSTGDTPEGCRIQSVYWVRHIDEFPDMYASLRAEGYTLIDISFDYYVKLRPDAQCGKHDAHELSENFDPFKAIYGYAEAFKTFTDIPTELLARYEAKVGVLKLITQDFKTRQDDWASYDQSYSLRDNSMWFYPDGFAPDHGIDTPRPQSGLRFLTQPKHLFYAAEPALERQFPLATTLGEEGFSRLLKFLKGKPTADFDAKSEPGDDALDITAQVTPKNFYTSGTIVEPIRDVVADVSDPLHYKLVSVILRPGEPESDVHFPAPREIPQVRMVYQLMSPRFPGRAYEQLFIHLDFDAIDRLLPAAQRRDAATDFLRKADALTGVRGEGGPGAGQATADFIQDAIGARPVQTVSWSSSLTGLWVFGMLSRSYNVERGLEAVSIVRQGVNIGFYSSAFDNALFRLAIDKTDGREKADLQSVLDDLTPKTYRDQRRHDPEVLTFNRMTCAQCHQMAGRDGVHVLLNDGLDRRIATPYKATEYVFRELDRQLRRIPRLDASTADHPMLFSR
;
A
#
# COMPACT_ATOMS: atom_id res chain seq x y z
N MET A 1 -26.86 -64.15 -3.59
CA MET A 1 -25.92 -63.42 -4.47
C MET A 1 -26.27 -61.96 -4.70
N LYS A 2 -27.43 -61.57 -5.28
CA LYS A 2 -27.75 -60.15 -5.56
C LYS A 2 -27.65 -59.19 -4.35
N LYS A 3 -28.14 -59.60 -3.17
CA LYS A 3 -28.04 -58.79 -1.93
C LYS A 3 -26.59 -58.62 -1.43
N PHE A 4 -25.75 -59.62 -1.64
CA PHE A 4 -24.34 -59.61 -1.24
C PHE A 4 -23.50 -58.76 -2.21
N VAL A 5 -23.80 -58.83 -3.51
CA VAL A 5 -23.18 -57.97 -4.54
C VAL A 5 -23.60 -56.50 -4.35
N CYS A 6 -24.87 -56.22 -4.03
CA CYS A 6 -25.30 -54.86 -3.65
C CYS A 6 -24.60 -54.36 -2.38
N ALA A 7 -24.47 -55.19 -1.34
CA ALA A 7 -23.78 -54.79 -0.12
C ALA A 7 -22.29 -54.51 -0.37
N VAL A 8 -21.61 -55.36 -1.13
CA VAL A 8 -20.21 -55.15 -1.54
C VAL A 8 -20.08 -53.91 -2.44
N LEU A 9 -21.00 -53.68 -3.38
CA LEU A 9 -20.99 -52.49 -4.23
C LEU A 9 -21.19 -51.22 -3.39
N VAL A 10 -22.12 -51.22 -2.44
CA VAL A 10 -22.35 -50.09 -1.51
C VAL A 10 -21.13 -49.86 -0.61
N ILE A 11 -20.48 -50.93 -0.13
CA ILE A 11 -19.25 -50.81 0.67
C ILE A 11 -18.09 -50.29 -0.18
N VAL A 12 -17.91 -50.76 -1.42
CA VAL A 12 -16.86 -50.29 -2.33
C VAL A 12 -17.11 -48.84 -2.77
N ILE A 13 -18.35 -48.49 -3.10
CA ILE A 13 -18.79 -47.13 -3.39
C ILE A 13 -18.51 -46.25 -2.17
N SER A 14 -18.98 -46.64 -0.98
CA SER A 14 -18.77 -45.88 0.25
C SER A 14 -17.29 -45.75 0.63
N ALA A 15 -16.49 -46.80 0.40
CA ALA A 15 -15.05 -46.77 0.64
C ALA A 15 -14.33 -45.86 -0.36
N VAL A 16 -14.63 -45.96 -1.66
CA VAL A 16 -14.11 -45.06 -2.70
C VAL A 16 -14.50 -43.60 -2.42
N PHE A 17 -15.72 -43.37 -1.92
CA PHE A 17 -16.20 -42.04 -1.55
C PHE A 17 -15.54 -41.51 -0.26
N VAL A 18 -15.19 -42.35 0.70
CA VAL A 18 -14.40 -41.97 1.88
C VAL A 18 -12.94 -41.69 1.51
N PHE A 19 -12.37 -42.45 0.57
CA PHE A 19 -11.02 -42.23 0.05
C PHE A 19 -10.91 -41.00 -0.86
N ALA A 20 -12.02 -40.54 -1.44
CA ALA A 20 -12.06 -39.38 -2.34
C ALA A 20 -12.36 -38.06 -1.63
N ASP A 21 -12.89 -38.07 -0.40
CA ASP A 21 -13.23 -36.84 0.33
C ASP A 21 -11.95 -36.03 0.67
N GLY A 22 -11.96 -34.74 0.34
CA GLY A 22 -10.79 -33.88 0.44
C GLY A 22 -9.70 -34.11 -0.61
N TYR A 23 -9.91 -35.01 -1.60
CA TYR A 23 -8.93 -35.29 -2.64
C TYR A 23 -8.82 -34.11 -3.63
N PRO A 24 -7.61 -33.60 -3.93
CA PRO A 24 -7.45 -32.51 -4.88
C PRO A 24 -7.86 -32.94 -6.30
N LEU A 25 -8.58 -32.07 -7.00
CA LEU A 25 -9.07 -32.30 -8.36
C LEU A 25 -8.34 -31.42 -9.37
N SER A 26 -8.17 -30.15 -9.05
CA SER A 26 -7.50 -29.18 -9.89
C SER A 26 -6.98 -28.01 -9.06
N ILE A 27 -5.89 -27.41 -9.53
CA ILE A 27 -5.37 -26.18 -8.98
C ILE A 27 -5.45 -25.11 -10.06
N VAL A 28 -6.11 -24.00 -9.75
CA VAL A 28 -6.20 -22.84 -10.65
C VAL A 28 -5.56 -21.65 -10.00
N ARG A 29 -4.71 -20.96 -10.75
CA ARG A 29 -4.14 -19.69 -10.34
C ARG A 29 -4.62 -18.65 -11.33
N HIS A 30 -5.18 -17.57 -10.83
CA HIS A 30 -5.57 -16.45 -11.67
C HIS A 30 -4.87 -15.19 -11.19
N ARG A 31 -4.50 -14.34 -12.14
CA ARG A 31 -4.30 -12.91 -11.88
C ARG A 31 -5.52 -12.18 -12.42
N TRP A 32 -6.22 -11.51 -11.54
CA TRP A 32 -7.36 -10.64 -11.86
C TRP A 32 -6.97 -9.19 -11.67
N GLN A 33 -7.66 -8.31 -12.36
CA GLN A 33 -7.80 -6.92 -11.97
C GLN A 33 -9.25 -6.70 -11.54
N GLU A 34 -9.47 -6.18 -10.33
CA GLU A 34 -10.77 -5.88 -9.76
C GLU A 34 -10.94 -4.38 -9.59
N ILE A 35 -12.10 -3.84 -10.00
CA ILE A 35 -12.50 -2.47 -9.64
C ILE A 35 -13.68 -2.56 -8.69
N ILE A 36 -13.56 -1.94 -7.51
CA ILE A 36 -14.65 -1.86 -6.54
C ILE A 36 -15.60 -0.76 -6.95
N THR A 37 -16.86 -1.12 -7.17
CA THR A 37 -17.91 -0.19 -7.61
C THR A 37 -18.84 0.20 -6.47
N GLU A 38 -19.04 -0.69 -5.51
CA GLU A 38 -19.77 -0.45 -4.28
C GLU A 38 -19.08 -1.14 -3.10
N SER A 39 -19.05 -0.49 -1.94
CA SER A 39 -18.49 -1.09 -0.73
C SER A 39 -19.00 -0.34 0.51
N ASN A 40 -19.30 -1.08 1.58
CA ASN A 40 -19.34 -0.58 2.96
C ASN A 40 -18.23 -1.20 3.82
N HIS A 41 -17.34 -1.99 3.22
CA HIS A 41 -16.23 -2.66 3.87
C HIS A 41 -15.15 -1.64 4.27
N ALA A 42 -14.60 -1.78 5.48
CA ALA A 42 -13.74 -0.75 6.07
C ALA A 42 -12.42 -0.53 5.30
N ALA A 43 -11.92 -1.58 4.65
CA ALA A 43 -10.66 -1.56 3.87
C ALA A 43 -10.84 -1.50 2.34
N LEU A 44 -12.08 -1.52 1.82
CA LEU A 44 -12.37 -1.58 0.38
C LEU A 44 -13.23 -0.40 0.01
N ARG A 45 -12.83 0.42 -0.96
CA ARG A 45 -13.53 1.67 -1.27
C ARG A 45 -14.01 1.67 -2.71
N PRO A 46 -15.18 2.25 -3.01
CA PRO A 46 -15.57 2.48 -4.40
C PRO A 46 -14.52 3.32 -5.12
N GLY A 47 -14.14 2.90 -6.33
CA GLY A 47 -13.06 3.47 -7.12
C GLY A 47 -11.70 2.80 -6.92
N SER A 48 -11.50 2.01 -5.85
CA SER A 48 -10.27 1.25 -5.64
C SER A 48 -10.08 0.19 -6.72
N VAL A 49 -8.83 0.00 -7.14
CA VAL A 49 -8.43 -0.98 -8.17
C VAL A 49 -7.42 -1.97 -7.59
N TYR A 50 -7.67 -3.26 -7.72
CA TYR A 50 -6.84 -4.31 -7.15
C TYR A 50 -6.32 -5.20 -8.26
N ASP A 51 -5.01 -5.44 -8.31
CA ASP A 51 -4.49 -6.59 -9.04
C ASP A 51 -4.45 -7.75 -8.04
N ILE A 52 -5.22 -8.80 -8.27
CA ILE A 52 -5.39 -9.90 -7.31
C ILE A 52 -4.79 -11.16 -7.87
N LEU A 53 -3.97 -11.85 -7.08
CA LEU A 53 -3.59 -13.23 -7.35
C LEU A 53 -4.47 -14.14 -6.50
N THR A 54 -5.24 -15.00 -7.18
CA THR A 54 -6.00 -16.05 -6.50
C THR A 54 -5.35 -17.40 -6.72
N HIS A 55 -5.37 -18.23 -5.70
CA HIS A 55 -5.01 -19.63 -5.78
C HIS A 55 -6.19 -20.44 -5.26
N PHE A 56 -6.79 -21.22 -6.16
CA PHE A 56 -7.97 -22.02 -5.90
C PHE A 56 -7.63 -23.49 -6.10
N GLU A 57 -7.54 -24.24 -5.00
CA GLU A 57 -7.39 -25.70 -5.00
C GLU A 57 -8.78 -26.30 -4.79
N GLN A 58 -9.35 -26.82 -5.89
CA GLN A 58 -10.63 -27.49 -5.88
C GLN A 58 -10.43 -28.93 -5.40
N ASN A 59 -11.11 -29.27 -4.31
CA ASN A 59 -11.11 -30.58 -3.70
C ASN A 59 -12.46 -31.27 -3.92
N PHE A 60 -12.43 -32.59 -3.96
CA PHE A 60 -13.64 -33.38 -3.97
C PHE A 60 -14.29 -33.32 -2.58
N GLY A 61 -15.57 -32.96 -2.53
CA GLY A 61 -16.38 -33.04 -1.31
C GLY A 61 -17.67 -33.82 -1.56
N ARG A 62 -18.06 -34.65 -0.60
CA ARG A 62 -19.16 -35.62 -0.76
C ARG A 62 -20.51 -34.99 -1.14
N THR A 63 -20.90 -33.91 -0.48
CA THR A 63 -22.22 -33.27 -0.66
C THR A 63 -22.13 -32.04 -1.55
N ARG A 64 -21.02 -31.31 -1.42
CA ARG A 64 -20.70 -30.09 -2.15
C ARG A 64 -19.21 -30.10 -2.47
N PRO A 65 -18.78 -29.52 -3.60
CA PRO A 65 -17.36 -29.38 -3.90
C PRO A 65 -16.69 -28.54 -2.81
N GLU A 66 -15.53 -28.99 -2.34
CA GLU A 66 -14.73 -28.31 -1.33
C GLU A 66 -13.63 -27.50 -1.98
N PHE A 67 -13.17 -26.44 -1.35
CA PHE A 67 -12.02 -25.72 -1.86
C PHE A 67 -11.15 -25.14 -0.76
N LYS A 68 -9.93 -24.90 -1.17
CA LYS A 68 -8.96 -24.05 -0.50
C LYS A 68 -8.74 -22.83 -1.39
N TYR A 69 -9.06 -21.66 -0.87
CA TYR A 69 -8.96 -20.40 -1.58
C TYR A 69 -7.95 -19.53 -0.87
N LEU A 70 -7.06 -18.95 -1.65
CA LEU A 70 -6.10 -18.00 -1.16
C LEU A 70 -6.14 -16.79 -2.06
N PHE A 71 -6.48 -15.67 -1.44
CA PHE A 71 -6.52 -14.37 -2.05
C PHE A 71 -5.22 -13.62 -1.72
N PHE A 72 -4.62 -12.98 -2.72
CA PHE A 72 -3.55 -12.00 -2.54
C PHE A 72 -3.91 -10.74 -3.29
N ASP A 73 -4.07 -9.64 -2.56
CA ASP A 73 -3.98 -8.34 -3.19
C ASP A 73 -2.50 -8.05 -3.47
N THR A 74 -2.19 -7.71 -4.72
CA THR A 74 -0.86 -7.22 -5.09
C THR A 74 -0.60 -5.81 -4.56
N GLY A 75 -1.66 -5.14 -4.10
CA GLY A 75 -1.62 -3.99 -3.21
C GLY A 75 -1.40 -2.68 -3.96
N LEU A 76 -1.83 -2.56 -5.22
CA LEU A 76 -1.33 -1.53 -6.16
C LEU A 76 -2.28 -0.39 -6.44
N GLY A 77 -3.58 -0.58 -6.17
CA GLY A 77 -4.55 0.50 -6.29
C GLY A 77 -5.60 0.58 -5.18
N ALA A 78 -5.32 -0.06 -4.06
CA ALA A 78 -6.17 -0.08 -2.89
C ALA A 78 -5.71 0.92 -1.84
N ALA A 79 -6.61 1.76 -1.32
CA ALA A 79 -6.29 2.67 -0.23
C ALA A 79 -5.79 1.97 1.05
N ASP A 80 -6.27 0.75 1.31
CA ASP A 80 -5.87 -0.10 2.42
C ASP A 80 -5.39 -1.44 1.84
N PRO A 81 -4.25 -1.99 2.28
CA PRO A 81 -3.79 -3.28 1.77
C PRO A 81 -4.71 -4.39 2.29
N ILE A 82 -5.18 -5.26 1.40
CA ILE A 82 -5.82 -6.49 1.84
C ILE A 82 -4.74 -7.55 1.97
N TYR A 83 -4.55 -8.05 3.18
CA TYR A 83 -3.57 -9.09 3.43
C TYR A 83 -4.00 -10.42 2.82
N PRO A 84 -3.07 -11.37 2.66
CA PRO A 84 -3.44 -12.69 2.20
C PRO A 84 -4.55 -13.27 3.07
N VAL A 85 -5.66 -13.63 2.45
CA VAL A 85 -6.74 -14.32 3.16
C VAL A 85 -6.83 -15.72 2.59
N PHE A 86 -6.45 -16.69 3.41
CA PHE A 86 -6.70 -18.09 3.19
C PHE A 86 -8.03 -18.48 3.82
N GLN A 87 -8.91 -19.01 2.98
CA GLN A 87 -10.22 -19.48 3.37
C GLN A 87 -10.40 -20.90 2.86
N VAL A 88 -11.13 -21.67 3.66
CA VAL A 88 -11.64 -22.97 3.23
C VAL A 88 -13.14 -22.88 3.11
N GLY A 89 -13.73 -23.64 2.21
CA GLY A 89 -15.14 -23.49 1.95
C GLY A 89 -15.75 -24.53 1.06
N HIS A 90 -17.01 -24.29 0.72
CA HIS A 90 -17.80 -25.13 -0.15
C HIS A 90 -18.41 -24.30 -1.27
N GLN A 91 -18.29 -24.81 -2.49
CA GLN A 91 -19.13 -24.37 -3.59
C GLN A 91 -20.59 -24.71 -3.29
N GLN A 92 -21.54 -23.94 -3.81
CA GLN A 92 -22.97 -24.16 -3.56
C GLN A 92 -23.41 -25.57 -3.96
N SER A 93 -22.98 -26.05 -5.14
CA SER A 93 -23.29 -27.41 -5.62
C SER A 93 -22.35 -27.90 -6.72
N TRP A 94 -22.28 -29.22 -6.90
CA TRP A 94 -21.57 -29.86 -8.02
C TRP A 94 -22.15 -29.45 -9.39
N SER A 95 -23.47 -29.33 -9.49
CA SER A 95 -24.15 -28.93 -10.72
C SER A 95 -23.69 -27.55 -11.19
N GLN A 96 -23.61 -26.59 -10.28
CA GLN A 96 -23.17 -25.24 -10.60
C GLN A 96 -21.70 -25.25 -11.07
N LEU A 97 -20.81 -25.91 -10.31
CA LEU A 97 -19.38 -25.98 -10.65
C LEU A 97 -19.13 -26.63 -12.02
N ILE A 98 -19.83 -27.73 -12.32
CA ILE A 98 -19.73 -28.43 -13.61
C ILE A 98 -20.20 -27.51 -14.75
N THR A 99 -21.31 -26.80 -14.55
CA THR A 99 -21.86 -25.88 -15.57
C THR A 99 -20.92 -24.70 -15.82
N ALA A 100 -20.35 -24.13 -14.76
CA ALA A 100 -19.36 -23.05 -14.86
C ALA A 100 -18.08 -23.49 -15.60
N GLY A 101 -17.68 -24.76 -15.47
CA GLY A 101 -16.54 -25.31 -16.20
C GLY A 101 -16.78 -25.54 -17.70
N MET A 102 -18.03 -25.56 -18.17
CA MET A 102 -18.37 -25.82 -19.57
C MET A 102 -18.66 -24.57 -20.40
N SER A 103 -18.82 -23.39 -19.78
CA SER A 103 -19.15 -22.15 -20.48
C SER A 103 -18.62 -20.95 -19.73
N GLU A 104 -17.88 -20.09 -20.42
CA GLU A 104 -17.41 -18.81 -19.87
C GLU A 104 -18.56 -17.85 -19.56
N GLN A 105 -19.66 -17.93 -20.32
CA GLN A 105 -20.88 -17.15 -20.06
C GLN A 105 -21.68 -17.65 -18.86
N ASN A 106 -21.48 -18.90 -18.43
CA ASN A 106 -22.14 -19.49 -17.26
C ASN A 106 -21.20 -19.57 -16.06
N ARG A 107 -20.14 -18.73 -16.00
CA ARG A 107 -19.15 -18.74 -14.93
C ARG A 107 -19.73 -18.12 -13.65
N HIS A 108 -20.83 -18.71 -13.18
CA HIS A 108 -21.54 -18.35 -11.97
C HIS A 108 -21.07 -19.31 -10.88
N ILE A 109 -20.41 -18.78 -9.85
CA ILE A 109 -19.77 -19.58 -8.83
C ILE A 109 -20.13 -18.99 -7.48
N ASP A 110 -21.08 -19.63 -6.80
CA ASP A 110 -21.49 -19.28 -5.46
C ASP A 110 -20.71 -20.12 -4.46
N HIS A 111 -20.12 -19.47 -3.49
CA HIS A 111 -19.40 -20.18 -2.44
C HIS A 111 -19.51 -19.53 -1.09
N PHE A 112 -19.33 -20.38 -0.09
CA PHE A 112 -19.25 -20.02 1.31
C PHE A 112 -17.87 -20.37 1.80
N SER A 113 -17.23 -19.46 2.51
CA SER A 113 -15.90 -19.71 3.04
C SER A 113 -15.81 -19.26 4.49
N THR A 114 -14.85 -19.85 5.18
CA THR A 114 -14.47 -19.47 6.53
C THR A 114 -12.96 -19.37 6.62
N GLY A 115 -12.49 -18.35 7.34
CA GLY A 115 -11.08 -18.17 7.67
C GLY A 115 -10.93 -17.74 9.11
N ASP A 116 -10.06 -18.40 9.86
CA ASP A 116 -9.66 -17.96 11.18
C ASP A 116 -8.39 -17.13 11.09
N THR A 117 -8.37 -16.03 11.82
CA THR A 117 -7.27 -15.07 11.89
C THR A 117 -6.53 -15.24 13.22
N PRO A 118 -5.20 -15.06 13.26
CA PRO A 118 -4.41 -15.10 14.50
C PRO A 118 -4.85 -14.12 15.60
N GLU A 119 -5.53 -13.05 15.20
CA GLU A 119 -6.16 -12.00 15.99
C GLU A 119 -7.23 -12.55 16.93
N GLY A 120 -7.76 -13.73 16.64
CA GLY A 120 -8.91 -14.32 17.31
C GLY A 120 -10.23 -13.90 16.67
N CYS A 121 -10.22 -13.58 15.37
CA CYS A 121 -11.42 -13.27 14.60
C CYS A 121 -11.65 -14.37 13.56
N ARG A 122 -12.91 -14.73 13.34
CA ARG A 122 -13.33 -15.59 12.24
C ARG A 122 -14.01 -14.73 11.19
N ILE A 123 -13.62 -14.92 9.95
CA ILE A 123 -14.23 -14.35 8.76
C ILE A 123 -15.15 -15.42 8.20
N GLN A 124 -16.42 -15.10 8.02
CA GLN A 124 -17.39 -15.96 7.34
C GLN A 124 -17.90 -15.22 6.12
N SER A 125 -17.58 -15.71 4.94
CA SER A 125 -17.78 -14.98 3.69
C SER A 125 -18.73 -15.71 2.75
N VAL A 126 -19.67 -14.97 2.16
CA VAL A 126 -20.42 -15.41 0.98
C VAL A 126 -19.85 -14.69 -0.22
N TYR A 127 -19.66 -15.42 -1.31
CA TYR A 127 -19.29 -14.84 -2.59
C TYR A 127 -20.26 -15.30 -3.66
N TRP A 128 -20.69 -14.35 -4.48
CA TRP A 128 -21.46 -14.59 -5.70
C TRP A 128 -20.68 -14.03 -6.88
N VAL A 129 -20.06 -14.94 -7.64
CA VAL A 129 -19.42 -14.59 -8.90
C VAL A 129 -20.47 -14.71 -10.00
N ARG A 130 -20.67 -13.63 -10.77
CA ARG A 130 -21.67 -13.51 -11.83
C ARG A 130 -21.02 -13.08 -13.13
N HIS A 131 -21.65 -13.39 -14.26
CA HIS A 131 -21.19 -12.84 -15.54
C HIS A 131 -21.68 -11.40 -15.67
N ILE A 132 -20.85 -10.51 -16.22
CA ILE A 132 -21.18 -9.08 -16.32
C ILE A 132 -22.43 -8.80 -17.18
N ASP A 133 -22.75 -9.72 -18.10
CA ASP A 133 -23.93 -9.62 -18.97
C ASP A 133 -25.26 -9.80 -18.24
N GLU A 134 -25.27 -10.34 -17.01
CA GLU A 134 -26.46 -10.37 -16.16
C GLU A 134 -26.91 -8.95 -15.74
N PHE A 135 -26.04 -7.96 -15.92
CA PHE A 135 -26.24 -6.56 -15.56
C PHE A 135 -26.16 -5.67 -16.82
N PRO A 136 -27.06 -5.87 -17.82
CA PRO A 136 -26.93 -5.25 -19.15
C PRO A 136 -27.01 -3.72 -19.13
N ASP A 137 -27.69 -3.15 -18.12
CA ASP A 137 -27.83 -1.71 -17.93
C ASP A 137 -26.72 -1.08 -17.07
N MET A 138 -25.79 -1.89 -16.55
CA MET A 138 -24.70 -1.45 -15.66
C MET A 138 -23.31 -1.80 -16.26
N TYR A 139 -22.26 -1.06 -15.87
CA TYR A 139 -20.87 -1.39 -16.22
C TYR A 139 -20.49 -1.35 -17.71
N ALA A 140 -21.21 -0.60 -18.55
CA ALA A 140 -20.95 -0.55 -19.99
C ALA A 140 -19.51 -0.11 -20.35
N SER A 141 -18.93 0.86 -19.62
CA SER A 141 -17.54 1.29 -19.82
C SER A 141 -16.54 0.18 -19.46
N LEU A 142 -16.73 -0.46 -18.31
CA LEU A 142 -15.87 -1.56 -17.85
C LEU A 142 -15.93 -2.76 -18.81
N ARG A 143 -17.11 -3.06 -19.38
CA ARG A 143 -17.22 -4.07 -20.45
C ARG A 143 -16.37 -3.72 -21.66
N ALA A 144 -16.36 -2.46 -22.09
CA ALA A 144 -15.54 -2.01 -23.22
C ALA A 144 -14.03 -2.12 -22.92
N GLU A 145 -13.64 -2.06 -21.64
CA GLU A 145 -12.27 -2.25 -21.16
C GLU A 145 -11.88 -3.72 -20.95
N GLY A 146 -12.80 -4.66 -21.19
CA GLY A 146 -12.56 -6.10 -21.15
C GLY A 146 -12.82 -6.76 -19.79
N TYR A 147 -13.58 -6.12 -18.91
CA TYR A 147 -14.08 -6.75 -17.68
C TYR A 147 -15.24 -7.69 -17.99
N THR A 148 -15.27 -8.87 -17.35
CA THR A 148 -16.18 -9.97 -17.73
C THR A 148 -16.97 -10.58 -16.58
N LEU A 149 -16.50 -10.44 -15.34
CA LEU A 149 -17.18 -11.02 -14.17
C LEU A 149 -17.46 -9.95 -13.13
N ILE A 150 -18.41 -10.22 -12.25
CA ILE A 150 -18.72 -9.42 -11.07
C ILE A 150 -18.56 -10.32 -9.85
N ASP A 151 -17.80 -9.87 -8.85
CA ASP A 151 -17.66 -10.49 -7.53
C ASP A 151 -18.47 -9.68 -6.52
N ILE A 152 -19.47 -10.33 -5.92
CA ILE A 152 -20.26 -9.75 -4.84
C ILE A 152 -19.90 -10.53 -3.58
N SER A 153 -19.29 -9.87 -2.61
CA SER A 153 -18.90 -10.49 -1.35
C SER A 153 -19.61 -9.88 -0.16
N PHE A 154 -19.91 -10.74 0.83
CA PHE A 154 -20.39 -10.36 2.15
C PHE A 154 -19.56 -11.09 3.19
N ASP A 155 -18.79 -10.33 3.96
CA ASP A 155 -17.91 -10.79 5.01
C ASP A 155 -18.54 -10.49 6.37
N TYR A 156 -18.64 -11.54 7.20
CA TYR A 156 -19.12 -11.46 8.57
C TYR A 156 -17.99 -11.78 9.54
N TYR A 157 -17.61 -10.79 10.35
CA TYR A 157 -16.52 -10.92 11.31
C TYR A 157 -17.04 -11.31 12.69
N VAL A 158 -16.51 -12.40 13.24
CA VAL A 158 -16.90 -12.93 14.55
C VAL A 158 -15.69 -12.94 15.48
N LYS A 159 -15.84 -12.38 16.67
CA LYS A 159 -14.85 -12.50 17.74
C LYS A 159 -14.90 -13.90 18.32
N LEU A 160 -13.78 -14.61 18.25
CA LEU A 160 -13.59 -15.92 18.88
C LEU A 160 -13.23 -15.79 20.37
N ARG A 161 -12.87 -14.58 20.81
CA ARG A 161 -12.56 -14.24 22.20
C ARG A 161 -12.91 -12.77 22.49
N PRO A 162 -13.24 -12.41 23.74
CA PRO A 162 -13.65 -11.04 24.09
C PRO A 162 -12.60 -9.96 23.79
N ASP A 163 -11.31 -10.31 23.79
CA ASP A 163 -10.19 -9.41 23.56
C ASP A 163 -9.62 -9.47 22.13
N ALA A 164 -10.34 -10.09 21.19
CA ALA A 164 -9.94 -10.18 19.79
C ALA A 164 -9.78 -8.80 19.15
N GLN A 165 -8.73 -8.63 18.35
CA GLN A 165 -8.39 -7.37 17.66
C GLN A 165 -8.68 -7.49 16.16
N CYS A 166 -9.94 -7.36 15.77
CA CYS A 166 -10.35 -7.53 14.37
C CYS A 166 -10.05 -6.32 13.47
N GLY A 167 -8.97 -5.57 13.73
CA GLY A 167 -8.57 -4.41 12.93
C GLY A 167 -9.65 -3.32 12.82
N LYS A 168 -9.83 -2.78 11.61
CA LYS A 168 -10.86 -1.77 11.27
C LYS A 168 -12.25 -2.40 11.08
N HIS A 169 -12.39 -3.71 11.28
CA HIS A 169 -13.59 -4.44 10.90
C HIS A 169 -14.68 -4.44 11.97
N ASP A 170 -15.93 -4.39 11.51
CA ASP A 170 -17.12 -4.49 12.36
C ASP A 170 -17.32 -5.95 12.79
N ALA A 171 -16.70 -6.29 13.93
CA ALA A 171 -16.73 -7.65 14.48
C ALA A 171 -17.78 -7.84 15.58
N HIS A 172 -18.49 -8.96 15.48
CA HIS A 172 -19.64 -9.32 16.32
C HIS A 172 -19.27 -10.41 17.33
N GLU A 173 -20.02 -10.49 18.43
CA GLU A 173 -19.91 -11.62 19.36
C GLU A 173 -20.44 -12.90 18.72
N LEU A 174 -19.86 -14.05 19.10
CA LEU A 174 -20.31 -15.35 18.60
C LEU A 174 -21.79 -15.59 18.99
N SER A 175 -22.66 -15.72 17.98
CA SER A 175 -24.06 -16.06 18.17
C SER A 175 -24.30 -17.54 17.86
N GLU A 176 -24.91 -18.28 18.78
CA GLU A 176 -25.19 -19.72 18.61
C GLU A 176 -26.24 -20.01 17.52
N ASN A 177 -27.06 -19.02 17.16
CA ASN A 177 -28.23 -19.21 16.28
C ASN A 177 -28.14 -18.42 14.96
N PHE A 178 -27.10 -17.61 14.76
CA PHE A 178 -26.97 -16.79 13.57
C PHE A 178 -26.21 -17.54 12.48
N ASP A 179 -26.87 -17.77 11.34
CA ASP A 179 -26.26 -18.33 10.13
C ASP A 179 -26.13 -17.19 9.11
N PRO A 180 -24.94 -16.54 9.01
CA PRO A 180 -24.74 -15.37 8.16
C PRO A 180 -25.05 -15.67 6.69
N PHE A 181 -24.74 -16.90 6.26
CA PHE A 181 -24.96 -17.36 4.90
C PHE A 181 -26.44 -17.41 4.56
N LYS A 182 -27.28 -18.01 5.42
CA LYS A 182 -28.72 -18.05 5.18
C LYS A 182 -29.38 -16.67 5.15
N ALA A 183 -28.89 -15.74 5.96
CA ALA A 183 -29.49 -14.41 6.07
C ALA A 183 -29.37 -13.60 4.78
N ILE A 184 -28.26 -13.73 4.06
CA ILE A 184 -27.97 -13.01 2.81
C ILE A 184 -28.38 -13.81 1.56
N TYR A 185 -28.37 -15.14 1.63
CA TYR A 185 -28.59 -15.99 0.45
C TYR A 185 -29.94 -15.80 -0.25
N GLY A 186 -31.00 -15.42 0.50
CA GLY A 186 -32.32 -15.15 -0.08
C GLY A 186 -32.35 -14.00 -1.11
N TYR A 187 -31.31 -13.18 -1.16
CA TYR A 187 -31.21 -12.04 -2.07
C TYR A 187 -30.28 -12.31 -3.27
N ALA A 188 -29.59 -13.45 -3.31
CA ALA A 188 -28.54 -13.75 -4.30
C ALA A 188 -29.01 -13.71 -5.76
N GLU A 189 -30.24 -14.17 -6.03
CA GLU A 189 -30.79 -14.23 -7.40
C GLU A 189 -31.36 -12.87 -7.86
N ALA A 190 -31.70 -11.98 -6.93
CA ALA A 190 -32.33 -10.70 -7.22
C ALA A 190 -31.38 -9.49 -7.11
N PHE A 191 -30.16 -9.71 -6.61
CA PHE A 191 -29.19 -8.66 -6.34
C PHE A 191 -28.74 -7.93 -7.61
N LYS A 192 -28.87 -6.61 -7.62
CA LYS A 192 -28.29 -5.69 -8.61
C LYS A 192 -27.33 -4.70 -7.96
N THR A 193 -27.65 -4.26 -6.76
CA THR A 193 -26.90 -3.27 -5.99
C THR A 193 -27.19 -3.46 -4.50
N PHE A 194 -26.40 -2.81 -3.63
CA PHE A 194 -26.62 -2.83 -2.19
C PHE A 194 -27.98 -2.31 -1.74
N THR A 195 -28.69 -1.51 -2.56
CA THR A 195 -30.05 -1.07 -2.22
C THR A 195 -31.08 -2.20 -2.22
N ASP A 196 -30.75 -3.35 -2.83
CA ASP A 196 -31.62 -4.53 -2.83
C ASP A 196 -31.55 -5.32 -1.51
N ILE A 197 -30.55 -5.04 -0.68
CA ILE A 197 -30.38 -5.62 0.65
C ILE A 197 -30.92 -4.66 1.71
N PRO A 198 -31.74 -5.12 2.68
CA PRO A 198 -32.21 -4.27 3.76
C PRO A 198 -31.05 -3.60 4.49
N THR A 199 -31.16 -2.29 4.75
CA THR A 199 -30.07 -1.49 5.35
C THR A 199 -29.59 -2.04 6.69
N GLU A 200 -30.52 -2.49 7.54
CA GLU A 200 -30.22 -3.11 8.83
C GLU A 200 -29.47 -4.44 8.70
N LEU A 201 -29.68 -5.15 7.58
CA LEU A 201 -28.99 -6.39 7.28
C LEU A 201 -27.60 -6.07 6.72
N LEU A 202 -27.50 -5.17 5.74
CA LEU A 202 -26.23 -4.74 5.16
C LEU A 202 -25.30 -4.12 6.22
N ALA A 203 -25.82 -3.41 7.20
CA ALA A 203 -25.05 -2.85 8.32
C ALA A 203 -24.40 -3.91 9.24
N ARG A 204 -24.75 -5.19 9.10
CA ARG A 204 -24.12 -6.30 9.85
C ARG A 204 -22.96 -6.95 9.11
N TYR A 205 -22.80 -6.68 7.81
CA TYR A 205 -21.79 -7.27 6.97
C TYR A 205 -20.90 -6.19 6.39
N GLU A 206 -19.64 -6.55 6.22
CA GLU A 206 -18.79 -5.81 5.30
C GLU A 206 -18.95 -6.43 3.92
N ALA A 207 -19.40 -5.64 2.97
CA ALA A 207 -19.76 -6.08 1.64
C ALA A 207 -19.06 -5.24 0.59
N LYS A 208 -18.74 -5.86 -0.55
CA LYS A 208 -18.27 -5.19 -1.75
C LYS A 208 -18.93 -5.74 -3.01
N VAL A 209 -19.00 -4.90 -4.04
CA VAL A 209 -19.25 -5.29 -5.43
C VAL A 209 -18.04 -4.88 -6.23
N GLY A 210 -17.29 -5.87 -6.71
CA GLY A 210 -16.15 -5.69 -7.59
C GLY A 210 -16.40 -6.22 -8.99
N VAL A 211 -15.80 -5.59 -9.99
CA VAL A 211 -15.87 -6.01 -11.39
C VAL A 211 -14.49 -6.51 -11.79
N LEU A 212 -14.42 -7.73 -12.31
CA LEU A 212 -13.19 -8.48 -12.54
C LEU A 212 -12.84 -8.59 -14.03
N LYS A 213 -11.57 -8.35 -14.32
CA LYS A 213 -10.91 -8.60 -15.60
C LYS A 213 -9.84 -9.66 -15.42
N LEU A 214 -9.88 -10.73 -16.21
CA LEU A 214 -8.85 -11.76 -16.18
C LEU A 214 -7.58 -11.24 -16.86
N ILE A 215 -6.44 -11.27 -16.15
CA ILE A 215 -5.13 -10.91 -16.70
C ILE A 215 -4.39 -12.16 -17.16
N THR A 216 -4.27 -13.15 -16.29
CA THR A 216 -3.66 -14.46 -16.62
C THR A 216 -4.37 -15.58 -15.87
N GLN A 217 -4.34 -16.79 -16.44
CA GLN A 217 -4.85 -18.01 -15.82
C GLN A 217 -3.89 -19.16 -16.07
N ASP A 218 -3.41 -19.76 -14.99
CA ASP A 218 -2.61 -20.99 -15.03
C ASP A 218 -3.42 -22.13 -14.43
N PHE A 219 -3.56 -23.20 -15.21
CA PHE A 219 -4.25 -24.41 -14.79
C PHE A 219 -3.24 -25.53 -14.57
N LYS A 220 -3.26 -26.13 -13.38
CA LYS A 220 -2.52 -27.36 -13.09
C LYS A 220 -3.50 -28.50 -12.88
N THR A 221 -3.25 -29.57 -13.62
CA THR A 221 -4.02 -30.83 -13.58
C THR A 221 -3.20 -31.91 -12.93
N ARG A 222 -3.79 -33.08 -12.69
CA ARG A 222 -3.13 -34.25 -12.09
C ARG A 222 -1.83 -34.68 -12.81
N GLN A 223 -1.63 -34.24 -14.06
CA GLN A 223 -0.44 -34.52 -14.85
C GLN A 223 0.76 -33.63 -14.46
N ASP A 224 0.48 -32.51 -13.80
CA ASP A 224 1.48 -31.60 -13.23
C ASP A 224 1.76 -32.05 -11.79
N ASP A 225 3.03 -32.14 -11.38
CA ASP A 225 3.38 -32.48 -10.00
C ASP A 225 2.76 -31.45 -9.03
N TRP A 226 1.77 -31.89 -8.26
CA TRP A 226 0.97 -31.02 -7.39
C TRP A 226 1.73 -30.74 -6.10
N ALA A 227 2.39 -29.59 -6.04
CA ALA A 227 2.67 -28.97 -4.74
C ALA A 227 1.34 -28.49 -4.14
N SER A 228 0.65 -29.39 -3.41
CA SER A 228 -0.59 -29.09 -2.68
C SER A 228 -0.37 -28.02 -1.62
N TYR A 229 -1.40 -27.24 -1.35
CA TYR A 229 -1.29 -26.03 -0.55
C TYR A 229 -0.90 -26.25 0.93
N ASP A 230 -1.37 -27.32 1.57
CA ASP A 230 -1.17 -27.61 3.01
C ASP A 230 0.30 -27.73 3.44
N GLN A 231 1.23 -27.85 2.49
CA GLN A 231 2.66 -27.96 2.78
C GLN A 231 3.36 -26.60 2.91
N SER A 232 2.70 -25.48 2.61
CA SER A 232 3.38 -24.18 2.39
C SER A 232 2.82 -22.97 3.15
N TYR A 233 1.70 -23.11 3.86
CA TYR A 233 0.97 -21.97 4.45
C TYR A 233 0.52 -22.23 5.88
N SER A 234 0.62 -21.20 6.73
CA SER A 234 0.24 -21.25 8.13
C SER A 234 -1.00 -20.39 8.38
N LEU A 235 -1.84 -20.75 9.37
CA LEU A 235 -2.90 -19.84 9.87
C LEU A 235 -2.33 -18.49 10.32
N ARG A 236 -1.03 -18.42 10.63
CA ARG A 236 -0.31 -17.18 10.95
C ARG A 236 -0.24 -16.19 9.79
N ASP A 237 -0.44 -16.68 8.57
CA ASP A 237 -0.42 -15.89 7.35
C ASP A 237 -1.81 -15.30 7.01
N ASN A 238 -2.88 -15.70 7.73
CA ASN A 238 -4.26 -15.18 7.66
C ASN A 238 -4.49 -13.91 8.49
N SER A 239 -3.40 -13.31 8.92
CA SER A 239 -3.40 -11.97 9.44
C SER A 239 -4.14 -11.04 8.50
N MET A 240 -5.17 -10.36 8.99
CA MET A 240 -5.69 -9.21 8.25
C MET A 240 -5.03 -7.91 8.70
N TRP A 241 -4.48 -7.88 9.93
CA TRP A 241 -3.84 -6.69 10.49
C TRP A 241 -2.79 -7.01 11.57
N PHE A 242 -2.60 -8.29 11.92
CA PHE A 242 -1.85 -8.73 13.09
C PHE A 242 -1.10 -10.05 12.95
N TYR A 243 -0.12 -10.19 13.80
CA TYR A 243 0.97 -11.11 13.59
C TYR A 243 1.23 -11.91 14.88
N PRO A 244 1.32 -13.25 14.85
CA PRO A 244 1.25 -14.05 16.07
C PRO A 244 2.56 -14.41 16.76
N ASP A 245 3.73 -14.29 16.13
CA ASP A 245 4.97 -14.92 16.66
C ASP A 245 6.03 -14.00 17.24
N GLY A 246 6.00 -12.70 16.96
CA GLY A 246 7.16 -11.87 17.23
C GLY A 246 8.29 -12.11 16.22
N PHE A 247 9.11 -11.10 15.93
CA PHE A 247 10.36 -11.21 15.16
C PHE A 247 11.55 -10.74 15.99
N ALA A 248 12.75 -11.00 15.47
CA ALA A 248 13.99 -10.47 16.02
C ALA A 248 14.00 -8.92 15.96
N PRO A 249 14.19 -8.21 17.09
CA PRO A 249 13.76 -6.83 17.30
C PRO A 249 14.54 -5.70 16.58
N ASP A 250 15.38 -5.99 15.59
CA ASP A 250 16.20 -4.94 14.97
C ASP A 250 16.56 -5.27 13.50
N HIS A 251 15.96 -4.56 12.54
CA HIS A 251 16.37 -4.58 11.12
C HIS A 251 17.61 -3.72 10.86
N GLY A 252 18.52 -3.63 11.82
CA GLY A 252 19.68 -2.78 11.74
C GLY A 252 19.44 -1.30 12.09
N ILE A 253 18.23 -0.94 12.50
CA ILE A 253 17.87 0.43 12.92
C ILE A 253 18.62 0.83 14.19
N ASP A 254 18.78 -0.11 15.13
CA ASP A 254 19.56 0.04 16.35
C ASP A 254 20.97 -0.52 16.19
N THR A 255 21.28 -1.17 15.07
CA THR A 255 22.63 -1.67 14.85
C THR A 255 23.59 -0.52 14.53
N PRO A 256 24.66 -0.36 15.32
CA PRO A 256 25.64 0.70 15.07
C PRO A 256 26.30 0.59 13.69
N ARG A 257 26.46 1.77 13.09
CA ARG A 257 27.12 2.12 11.84
C ARG A 257 28.08 3.25 12.16
N PRO A 258 29.21 2.98 12.86
CA PRO A 258 30.17 4.01 13.20
C PRO A 258 30.64 4.71 11.92
N GLN A 259 30.50 6.03 11.89
CA GLN A 259 30.92 6.86 10.77
C GLN A 259 32.26 7.51 11.09
N SER A 260 33.17 7.50 10.13
CA SER A 260 34.49 8.10 10.30
C SER A 260 34.35 9.61 10.47
N GLY A 261 34.72 10.10 11.65
CA GLY A 261 34.63 11.51 12.04
C GLY A 261 33.31 11.97 12.67
N LEU A 262 32.34 11.06 12.93
CA LEU A 262 31.12 11.36 13.70
C LEU A 262 31.09 10.55 14.99
N ARG A 263 30.63 11.14 16.10
CA ARG A 263 30.68 10.53 17.43
C ARG A 263 29.34 9.92 17.86
N PHE A 264 28.24 10.60 17.58
CA PHE A 264 26.91 10.28 18.10
C PHE A 264 25.98 9.73 17.02
N LEU A 265 26.08 10.22 15.79
CA LEU A 265 25.33 9.79 14.62
C LEU A 265 25.88 8.46 14.11
N THR A 266 25.51 7.41 14.82
CA THR A 266 26.00 6.04 14.59
C THR A 266 24.88 5.07 14.23
N GLN A 267 23.60 5.45 14.27
CA GLN A 267 22.49 4.54 14.00
C GLN A 267 21.52 5.18 13.00
N PRO A 268 20.90 4.41 12.09
CA PRO A 268 19.90 4.93 11.15
C PRO A 268 18.76 5.71 11.82
N LYS A 269 18.30 5.31 13.01
CA LYS A 269 17.26 6.06 13.75
C LYS A 269 17.65 7.49 14.12
N HIS A 270 18.93 7.83 14.19
CA HIS A 270 19.36 9.19 14.55
C HIS A 270 19.00 10.23 13.49
N LEU A 271 18.78 9.79 12.25
CA LEU A 271 18.38 10.61 11.12
C LEU A 271 16.87 10.87 11.06
N PHE A 272 16.11 10.33 12.01
CA PHE A 272 14.68 10.57 12.14
C PHE A 272 14.36 11.44 13.35
N TYR A 273 13.48 12.41 13.09
CA TYR A 273 12.88 13.25 14.11
C TYR A 273 11.36 13.14 14.03
N ALA A 274 10.73 12.94 15.17
CA ALA A 274 9.32 13.24 15.29
C ALA A 274 9.10 14.74 15.29
N ALA A 275 7.93 15.14 14.80
CA ALA A 275 7.46 16.50 14.94
C ALA A 275 7.04 16.76 16.40
N GLU A 276 8.01 17.10 17.24
CA GLU A 276 7.72 17.64 18.57
C GLU A 276 7.03 19.01 18.47
N PRO A 277 6.32 19.48 19.51
CA PRO A 277 5.59 20.75 19.46
C PRO A 277 6.43 21.98 19.06
N ALA A 278 7.76 21.95 19.27
CA ALA A 278 8.65 23.00 18.80
C ALA A 278 8.74 23.04 17.26
N LEU A 279 8.91 21.88 16.62
CA LEU A 279 8.94 21.74 15.16
C LEU A 279 7.58 22.09 14.54
N GLU A 280 6.49 21.57 15.10
CA GLU A 280 5.14 21.84 14.58
C GLU A 280 4.80 23.34 14.56
N ARG A 281 5.19 24.07 15.62
CA ARG A 281 4.96 25.52 15.71
C ARG A 281 5.84 26.33 14.76
N GLN A 282 7.08 25.88 14.55
CA GLN A 282 8.05 26.61 13.74
C GLN A 282 7.85 26.39 12.24
N PHE A 283 7.35 25.22 11.85
CA PHE A 283 7.18 24.82 10.45
C PHE A 283 5.73 24.47 10.09
N PRO A 284 4.74 25.39 10.24
CA PRO A 284 3.41 25.15 9.71
C PRO A 284 3.45 25.13 8.17
N LEU A 285 2.59 24.33 7.53
CA LEU A 285 2.63 24.12 6.08
C LEU A 285 2.49 25.45 5.30
N ALA A 286 1.61 26.34 5.78
CA ALA A 286 1.34 27.63 5.15
C ALA A 286 2.60 28.49 4.95
N THR A 287 3.49 28.55 5.94
CA THR A 287 4.73 29.33 5.85
C THR A 287 5.86 28.52 5.20
N THR A 288 5.86 27.21 5.37
CA THR A 288 6.95 26.32 4.92
C THR A 288 6.92 26.09 3.41
N LEU A 289 5.73 25.86 2.83
CA LEU A 289 5.55 25.73 1.38
C LEU A 289 5.22 27.08 0.71
N GLY A 290 4.57 27.98 1.44
CA GLY A 290 4.11 29.28 0.93
C GLY A 290 2.84 29.17 0.07
N GLU A 291 2.18 30.31 -0.14
CA GLU A 291 0.91 30.41 -0.87
C GLU A 291 1.03 29.92 -2.32
N GLU A 292 2.09 30.33 -3.03
CA GLU A 292 2.29 29.94 -4.43
C GLU A 292 2.48 28.42 -4.57
N GLY A 293 3.36 27.82 -3.76
CA GLY A 293 3.64 26.39 -3.79
C GLY A 293 2.40 25.57 -3.45
N PHE A 294 1.65 25.99 -2.43
CA PHE A 294 0.42 25.31 -2.05
C PHE A 294 -0.68 25.46 -3.11
N SER A 295 -0.81 26.64 -3.74
CA SER A 295 -1.75 26.86 -4.85
C SER A 295 -1.45 25.93 -6.04
N ARG A 296 -0.17 25.71 -6.37
CA ARG A 296 0.25 24.76 -7.42
C ARG A 296 -0.08 23.32 -7.04
N LEU A 297 0.17 22.92 -5.79
CA LEU A 297 -0.23 21.61 -5.28
C LEU A 297 -1.74 21.41 -5.40
N LEU A 298 -2.55 22.40 -4.98
CA LEU A 298 -4.00 22.33 -5.08
C LEU A 298 -4.52 22.23 -6.52
N LYS A 299 -3.87 22.89 -7.49
CA LYS A 299 -4.20 22.71 -8.91
C LYS A 299 -3.94 21.27 -9.37
N PHE A 300 -2.80 20.70 -8.97
CA PHE A 300 -2.45 19.31 -9.25
C PHE A 300 -3.51 18.35 -8.68
N LEU A 301 -3.88 18.50 -7.40
CA LEU A 301 -4.91 17.65 -6.76
C LEU A 301 -6.31 17.81 -7.37
N LYS A 302 -6.57 18.88 -8.13
CA LYS A 302 -7.82 19.17 -8.84
C LYS A 302 -7.74 18.82 -10.34
N GLY A 303 -6.87 17.88 -10.72
CA GLY A 303 -6.76 17.40 -12.10
C GLY A 303 -6.09 18.37 -13.08
N LYS A 304 -5.35 19.38 -12.59
CA LYS A 304 -4.75 20.44 -13.43
C LYS A 304 -3.28 20.67 -13.08
N PRO A 305 -2.39 19.67 -13.27
CA PRO A 305 -0.97 19.80 -12.98
C PRO A 305 -0.30 20.86 -13.86
N THR A 306 -0.76 21.02 -15.10
CA THR A 306 -0.34 22.06 -16.04
C THR A 306 -1.57 22.77 -16.63
N ALA A 307 -1.37 23.90 -17.31
CA ALA A 307 -2.47 24.69 -17.87
C ALA A 307 -3.22 23.97 -19.00
N ASP A 308 -2.47 23.22 -19.83
CA ASP A 308 -2.98 22.55 -21.04
C ASP A 308 -3.23 21.05 -20.80
N PHE A 309 -3.29 20.62 -19.53
CA PHE A 309 -3.45 19.21 -19.18
C PHE A 309 -4.81 18.65 -19.65
N ASP A 310 -4.78 17.51 -20.32
CA ASP A 310 -5.94 16.69 -20.67
C ASP A 310 -5.69 15.24 -20.19
N ALA A 311 -6.54 14.75 -19.29
CA ALA A 311 -6.44 13.40 -18.74
C ALA A 311 -6.42 12.32 -19.84
N LYS A 312 -7.15 12.53 -20.94
CA LYS A 312 -7.21 11.59 -22.08
C LYS A 312 -5.90 11.46 -22.85
N SER A 313 -5.01 12.42 -22.66
CA SER A 313 -3.68 12.43 -23.29
C SER A 313 -2.60 11.82 -22.40
N GLU A 314 -2.91 11.51 -21.13
CA GLU A 314 -1.98 10.84 -20.23
C GLU A 314 -1.72 9.40 -20.67
N PRO A 315 -0.50 8.88 -20.49
CA PRO A 315 -0.17 7.50 -20.85
C PRO A 315 -1.13 6.45 -20.25
N GLY A 316 -1.54 6.65 -18.99
CA GLY A 316 -2.48 5.78 -18.27
C GLY A 316 -3.96 6.14 -18.43
N ASP A 317 -4.30 7.20 -19.17
CA ASP A 317 -5.64 7.83 -19.16
C ASP A 317 -6.13 8.13 -17.73
N ASP A 318 -5.20 8.51 -16.85
CA ASP A 318 -5.45 8.73 -15.43
C ASP A 318 -5.17 10.16 -14.96
N ALA A 319 -5.93 10.58 -13.95
CA ALA A 319 -5.75 11.85 -13.27
C ALA A 319 -6.30 11.76 -11.85
N LEU A 320 -5.78 12.57 -10.92
CA LEU A 320 -6.46 12.85 -9.65
C LEU A 320 -7.19 14.19 -9.74
N ASP A 321 -8.52 14.14 -9.75
CA ASP A 321 -9.39 15.31 -9.57
C ASP A 321 -10.28 15.09 -8.36
N ILE A 322 -9.86 15.61 -7.21
CA ILE A 322 -10.62 15.48 -5.96
C ILE A 322 -12.03 16.07 -6.04
N THR A 323 -12.31 16.98 -7.00
CA THR A 323 -13.63 17.60 -7.13
C THR A 323 -14.62 16.71 -7.87
N ALA A 324 -14.13 15.92 -8.83
CA ALA A 324 -14.97 15.07 -9.68
C ALA A 324 -14.97 13.60 -9.22
N GLN A 325 -13.86 13.13 -8.65
CA GLN A 325 -13.63 11.71 -8.39
C GLN A 325 -13.88 11.29 -6.94
N VAL A 326 -13.87 12.24 -5.97
CA VAL A 326 -14.24 11.93 -4.58
C VAL A 326 -15.76 12.00 -4.46
N THR A 327 -16.37 10.87 -4.16
CA THR A 327 -17.81 10.68 -4.07
C THR A 327 -18.28 10.62 -2.62
N PRO A 328 -19.60 10.72 -2.35
CA PRO A 328 -20.15 10.49 -1.02
C PRO A 328 -19.93 9.08 -0.46
N LYS A 329 -19.50 8.12 -1.30
CA LYS A 329 -19.13 6.77 -0.85
C LYS A 329 -17.66 6.68 -0.39
N ASN A 330 -16.89 7.76 -0.49
CA ASN A 330 -15.53 7.85 0.06
C ASN A 330 -15.60 8.36 1.52
N PHE A 331 -14.69 7.87 2.37
CA PHE A 331 -14.64 8.18 3.79
C PHE A 331 -13.23 8.54 4.20
N TYR A 332 -13.07 9.38 5.20
CA TYR A 332 -11.83 9.55 5.91
C TYR A 332 -11.51 8.35 6.81
N THR A 333 -10.24 7.97 6.88
CA THR A 333 -9.75 6.90 7.78
C THR A 333 -8.68 7.43 8.73
N SER A 334 -8.76 7.02 9.99
CA SER A 334 -7.77 7.31 11.02
C SER A 334 -7.76 6.16 12.04
N GLY A 335 -6.81 5.24 11.93
CA GLY A 335 -6.78 4.06 12.77
C GLY A 335 -8.06 3.24 12.70
N THR A 336 -8.68 2.99 13.85
CA THR A 336 -9.98 2.29 13.95
C THR A 336 -11.19 3.15 13.59
N ILE A 337 -11.00 4.40 13.16
CA ILE A 337 -12.09 5.36 12.95
C ILE A 337 -12.28 5.63 11.46
N VAL A 338 -13.55 5.52 11.02
CA VAL A 338 -14.01 5.90 9.69
C VAL A 338 -14.97 7.08 9.82
N GLU A 339 -14.84 8.08 8.95
CA GLU A 339 -15.67 9.29 8.97
C GLU A 339 -16.09 9.70 7.55
N PRO A 340 -17.36 10.09 7.30
CA PRO A 340 -17.76 10.54 5.97
C PRO A 340 -17.02 11.81 5.52
N ILE A 341 -16.63 11.83 4.24
CA ILE A 341 -16.11 13.04 3.60
C ILE A 341 -17.31 13.94 3.26
N ARG A 342 -17.35 15.14 3.86
CA ARG A 342 -18.44 16.10 3.65
C ARG A 342 -18.10 17.15 2.59
N ASP A 343 -16.88 17.67 2.64
CA ASP A 343 -16.37 18.65 1.70
C ASP A 343 -14.84 18.48 1.57
N VAL A 344 -14.43 17.59 0.67
CA VAL A 344 -13.01 17.31 0.45
C VAL A 344 -12.25 18.56 -0.02
N VAL A 345 -12.90 19.46 -0.75
CA VAL A 345 -12.23 20.63 -1.32
C VAL A 345 -11.88 21.60 -0.22
N ALA A 346 -12.82 21.91 0.67
CA ALA A 346 -12.54 22.74 1.85
C ALA A 346 -11.50 22.08 2.76
N ASP A 347 -11.65 20.78 3.04
CA ASP A 347 -10.75 20.05 3.92
C ASP A 347 -9.30 20.04 3.38
N VAL A 348 -9.11 19.81 2.08
CA VAL A 348 -7.77 19.73 1.44
C VAL A 348 -7.17 21.12 1.16
N SER A 349 -7.99 22.15 0.95
CA SER A 349 -7.52 23.49 0.55
C SER A 349 -7.14 24.42 1.68
N ASP A 350 -7.33 24.03 2.93
CA ASP A 350 -6.84 24.79 4.08
C ASP A 350 -5.46 24.24 4.55
N PRO A 351 -4.36 25.00 4.42
CA PRO A 351 -3.05 24.56 4.87
C PRO A 351 -2.99 24.36 6.40
N LEU A 352 -3.92 24.91 7.19
CA LEU A 352 -4.02 24.69 8.64
C LEU A 352 -4.51 23.29 9.01
N HIS A 353 -5.14 22.58 8.08
CA HIS A 353 -5.51 21.19 8.28
C HIS A 353 -4.33 20.24 8.19
N TYR A 354 -3.13 20.70 7.82
CA TYR A 354 -1.96 19.84 7.71
C TYR A 354 -1.03 20.05 8.89
N LYS A 355 -0.59 18.95 9.50
CA LYS A 355 0.43 18.97 10.55
C LYS A 355 1.69 18.29 10.09
N LEU A 356 2.82 18.86 10.47
CA LEU A 356 4.11 18.20 10.37
C LEU A 356 4.07 16.98 11.30
N VAL A 357 4.36 15.80 10.77
CA VAL A 357 4.38 14.55 11.55
C VAL A 357 5.80 14.00 11.72
N SER A 358 6.71 14.33 10.80
CA SER A 358 8.11 13.93 10.92
C SER A 358 9.06 14.76 10.07
N VAL A 359 10.32 14.75 10.48
CA VAL A 359 11.46 15.25 9.71
C VAL A 359 12.49 14.12 9.54
N ILE A 360 12.99 13.97 8.32
CA ILE A 360 13.99 12.96 7.96
C ILE A 360 15.23 13.67 7.40
N LEU A 361 16.41 13.33 7.90
CA LEU A 361 17.67 13.74 7.27
C LEU A 361 18.16 12.69 6.31
N ARG A 362 18.55 13.15 5.13
CA ARG A 362 19.22 12.34 4.11
C ARG A 362 20.67 12.80 4.03
N PRO A 363 21.64 12.00 4.48
CA PRO A 363 23.05 12.35 4.39
C PRO A 363 23.56 12.60 2.96
N GLY A 364 22.95 11.97 1.95
CA GLY A 364 23.38 12.09 0.57
C GLY A 364 22.38 11.45 -0.38
N GLU A 365 21.31 12.18 -0.71
CA GLU A 365 20.32 11.74 -1.68
C GLU A 365 20.88 11.91 -3.10
N PRO A 366 20.95 10.86 -3.93
CA PRO A 366 21.32 11.00 -5.33
C PRO A 366 20.26 11.79 -6.10
N GLU A 367 20.51 13.02 -6.52
CA GLU A 367 19.55 13.89 -7.20
C GLU A 367 19.88 14.08 -8.68
N SER A 368 18.88 13.85 -9.55
CA SER A 368 18.93 14.24 -10.96
C SER A 368 18.44 15.68 -11.11
N ASP A 369 19.09 16.46 -11.98
CA ASP A 369 18.77 17.89 -12.19
C ASP A 369 19.21 18.30 -13.60
N VAL A 370 18.42 19.13 -14.29
CA VAL A 370 18.72 19.59 -15.67
C VAL A 370 20.03 20.38 -15.77
N HIS A 371 20.52 20.94 -14.66
CA HIS A 371 21.78 21.65 -14.62
C HIS A 371 22.99 20.73 -14.44
N PHE A 372 22.79 19.42 -14.23
CA PHE A 372 23.85 18.45 -14.01
C PHE A 372 23.86 17.38 -15.11
N PRO A 373 25.02 16.98 -15.63
CA PRO A 373 25.10 15.92 -16.64
C PRO A 373 24.87 14.50 -16.08
N ALA A 374 24.87 14.34 -14.75
CA ALA A 374 24.66 13.08 -14.05
C ALA A 374 24.14 13.35 -12.62
N PRO A 375 23.47 12.37 -11.98
CA PRO A 375 22.99 12.51 -10.62
C PRO A 375 24.09 12.86 -9.61
N ARG A 376 23.77 13.66 -8.58
CA ARG A 376 24.70 14.11 -7.54
C ARG A 376 24.16 13.80 -6.15
N GLU A 377 25.00 13.37 -5.23
CA GLU A 377 24.58 13.20 -3.83
C GLU A 377 24.44 14.58 -3.15
N ILE A 378 23.22 14.90 -2.73
CA ILE A 378 22.84 16.15 -2.07
C ILE A 378 22.23 15.80 -0.70
N PRO A 379 22.79 16.29 0.41
CA PRO A 379 22.13 16.17 1.70
C PRO A 379 20.79 16.91 1.71
N GLN A 380 19.75 16.27 2.24
CA GLN A 380 18.39 16.82 2.27
C GLN A 380 17.79 16.80 3.68
N VAL A 381 16.89 17.75 3.92
CA VAL A 381 15.91 17.71 5.00
C VAL A 381 14.55 17.49 4.37
N ARG A 382 13.84 16.46 4.83
CA ARG A 382 12.51 16.12 4.32
C ARG A 382 11.49 16.31 5.42
N MET A 383 10.47 17.11 5.15
CA MET A 383 9.37 17.37 6.07
C MET A 383 8.12 16.66 5.58
N VAL A 384 7.52 15.83 6.43
CA VAL A 384 6.32 15.07 6.10
C VAL A 384 5.13 15.70 6.82
N TYR A 385 4.15 16.13 6.04
CA TYR A 385 2.87 16.66 6.50
C TYR A 385 1.76 15.67 6.22
N GLN A 386 0.79 15.63 7.14
CA GLN A 386 -0.40 14.81 7.02
C GLN A 386 -1.64 15.66 7.17
N LEU A 387 -2.65 15.39 6.35
CA LEU A 387 -3.98 15.97 6.52
C LEU A 387 -4.59 15.49 7.85
N MET A 388 -5.05 16.43 8.66
CA MET A 388 -5.69 16.20 9.94
C MET A 388 -7.19 16.41 9.83
N SER A 389 -7.93 15.81 10.74
CA SER A 389 -9.36 16.06 10.88
C SER A 389 -9.63 17.50 11.30
N PRO A 390 -10.35 18.31 10.50
CA PRO A 390 -10.76 19.64 10.91
C PRO A 390 -11.68 19.62 12.14
N ARG A 391 -12.43 18.52 12.27
CA ARG A 391 -13.40 18.28 13.34
C ARG A 391 -12.74 17.77 14.61
N PHE A 392 -11.61 17.05 14.47
CA PHE A 392 -10.79 16.55 15.57
C PHE A 392 -9.31 16.82 15.30
N PRO A 393 -8.78 18.05 15.52
CA PRO A 393 -7.45 18.46 15.05
C PRO A 393 -6.24 17.65 15.56
N GLY A 394 -6.43 16.77 16.54
CA GLY A 394 -5.42 15.80 17.01
C GLY A 394 -5.43 14.45 16.28
N ARG A 395 -6.39 14.23 15.37
CA ARG A 395 -6.61 12.97 14.65
C ARG A 395 -6.19 13.12 13.20
N ALA A 396 -5.31 12.25 12.72
CA ALA A 396 -4.78 12.34 11.37
C ALA A 396 -5.60 11.53 10.38
N TYR A 397 -5.86 12.05 9.18
CA TYR A 397 -6.44 11.31 8.08
C TYR A 397 -5.34 10.60 7.28
N GLU A 398 -5.45 9.30 7.12
CA GLU A 398 -4.43 8.41 6.53
C GLU A 398 -4.51 8.36 5.00
N GLN A 399 -4.79 9.49 4.35
CA GLN A 399 -5.19 9.50 2.93
C GLN A 399 -4.64 10.66 2.12
N LEU A 400 -3.94 11.62 2.73
CA LEU A 400 -3.24 12.66 2.00
C LEU A 400 -1.99 13.07 2.75
N PHE A 401 -0.85 12.83 2.11
CA PHE A 401 0.48 13.16 2.62
C PHE A 401 1.16 14.15 1.68
N ILE A 402 1.88 15.09 2.28
CA ILE A 402 2.68 16.08 1.56
C ILE A 402 4.10 15.99 2.09
N HIS A 403 5.04 15.82 1.18
CA HIS A 403 6.46 15.70 1.45
C HIS A 403 7.15 16.93 0.86
N LEU A 404 7.81 17.71 1.72
CA LEU A 404 8.59 18.87 1.31
C LEU A 404 10.07 18.54 1.43
N ASP A 405 10.76 18.52 0.31
CA ASP A 405 12.18 18.21 0.24
C ASP A 405 12.98 19.49 0.09
N PHE A 406 13.88 19.72 1.04
CA PHE A 406 14.81 20.82 1.06
C PHE A 406 16.22 20.30 0.87
N ASP A 407 16.99 20.96 0.01
CA ASP A 407 18.44 20.76 0.05
C ASP A 407 18.99 21.42 1.32
N ALA A 408 19.77 20.67 2.09
CA ALA A 408 20.45 21.21 3.26
C ALA A 408 21.64 22.12 2.87
N ILE A 409 22.08 22.04 1.61
CA ILE A 409 23.19 22.80 1.05
C ILE A 409 22.79 23.32 -0.33
N ASP A 410 23.50 24.33 -0.84
CA ASP A 410 23.30 24.73 -2.24
C ASP A 410 23.90 23.67 -3.18
N ARG A 411 23.01 22.96 -3.90
CA ARG A 411 23.39 21.90 -4.85
C ARG A 411 24.23 22.42 -6.03
N LEU A 412 24.12 23.71 -6.37
CA LEU A 412 24.83 24.34 -7.48
C LEU A 412 26.28 24.73 -7.15
N LEU A 413 26.69 24.63 -5.88
CA LEU A 413 28.07 24.91 -5.49
C LEU A 413 29.09 24.06 -6.28
N PRO A 414 30.30 24.58 -6.52
CA PRO A 414 31.42 23.79 -7.00
C PRO A 414 31.66 22.55 -6.13
N ALA A 415 32.13 21.46 -6.73
CA ALA A 415 32.18 20.14 -6.07
C ALA A 415 32.92 20.14 -4.71
N ALA A 416 34.01 20.88 -4.59
CA ALA A 416 34.76 21.01 -3.34
C ALA A 416 33.94 21.74 -2.26
N GLN A 417 33.39 22.91 -2.57
CA GLN A 417 32.58 23.69 -1.63
C GLN A 417 31.31 22.94 -1.21
N ARG A 418 30.70 22.19 -2.14
CA ARG A 418 29.55 21.34 -1.82
C ARG A 418 29.92 20.22 -0.84
N ARG A 419 31.10 19.61 -1.00
CA ARG A 419 31.61 18.58 -0.06
C ARG A 419 31.88 19.17 1.32
N ASP A 420 32.45 20.37 1.38
CA ASP A 420 32.70 21.06 2.64
C ASP A 420 31.38 21.40 3.35
N ALA A 421 30.39 21.92 2.62
CA ALA A 421 29.06 22.20 3.14
C ALA A 421 28.33 20.93 3.63
N ALA A 422 28.43 19.83 2.88
CA ALA A 422 27.87 18.54 3.29
C ALA A 422 28.52 18.01 4.58
N THR A 423 29.84 18.18 4.70
CA THR A 423 30.60 17.80 5.90
C THR A 423 30.17 18.62 7.12
N ASP A 424 30.01 19.94 6.96
CA ASP A 424 29.51 20.82 8.02
C ASP A 424 28.09 20.44 8.47
N PHE A 425 27.20 20.18 7.53
CA PHE A 425 25.85 19.69 7.81
C PHE A 425 25.87 18.39 8.64
N LEU A 426 26.68 17.40 8.26
CA LEU A 426 26.79 16.13 8.98
C LEU A 426 27.38 16.31 10.39
N ARG A 427 28.36 17.19 10.57
CA ARG A 427 28.92 17.51 11.90
C ARG A 427 27.89 18.17 12.82
N LYS A 428 27.07 19.07 12.28
CA LYS A 428 25.96 19.69 13.03
C LYS A 428 24.89 18.66 13.39
N ALA A 429 24.53 17.77 12.47
CA ALA A 429 23.61 16.66 12.74
C ALA A 429 24.14 15.71 13.83
N ASP A 430 25.45 15.44 13.85
CA ASP A 430 26.12 14.65 14.88
C ASP A 430 26.06 15.32 16.26
N ALA A 431 26.39 16.62 16.33
CA ALA A 431 26.28 17.39 17.57
C ALA A 431 24.84 17.41 18.10
N LEU A 432 23.85 17.63 17.24
CA LEU A 432 22.44 17.56 17.60
C LEU A 432 22.04 16.16 18.11
N THR A 433 22.56 15.10 17.50
CA THR A 433 22.31 13.72 17.95
C THR A 433 22.82 13.51 19.37
N GLY A 434 23.99 14.06 19.71
CA GLY A 434 24.52 14.06 21.08
C GLY A 434 23.58 14.77 22.06
N VAL A 435 23.16 16.00 21.75
CA VAL A 435 22.21 16.79 22.58
C VAL A 435 20.90 16.05 22.82
N ARG A 436 20.35 15.41 21.76
CA ARG A 436 19.12 14.62 21.88
C ARG A 436 19.31 13.38 22.75
N GLY A 437 20.47 12.72 22.65
CA GLY A 437 20.80 11.54 23.46
C GLY A 437 20.88 11.84 24.96
N GLU A 438 21.18 13.08 25.34
CA GLU A 438 21.20 13.53 26.75
C GLU A 438 19.80 13.78 27.34
N GLY A 439 18.75 13.86 26.51
CA GLY A 439 17.35 13.90 26.95
C GLY A 439 16.90 15.18 27.68
N GLY A 440 17.62 16.30 27.50
CA GLY A 440 17.30 17.57 28.15
C GLY A 440 16.06 18.30 27.58
N PRO A 441 15.39 19.17 28.35
CA PRO A 441 14.16 19.87 27.94
C PRO A 441 14.32 20.84 26.75
N GLY A 442 15.55 21.11 26.31
CA GLY A 442 15.85 21.94 25.14
C GLY A 442 16.06 21.18 23.82
N ALA A 443 16.03 19.84 23.81
CA ALA A 443 16.35 19.03 22.64
C ALA A 443 15.40 19.30 21.45
N GLY A 444 14.10 19.49 21.72
CA GLY A 444 13.11 19.83 20.69
C GLY A 444 13.38 21.19 20.03
N GLN A 445 13.72 22.21 20.83
CA GLN A 445 14.06 23.53 20.29
C GLN A 445 15.39 23.50 19.52
N ALA A 446 16.42 22.82 20.06
CA ALA A 446 17.69 22.64 19.36
C ALA A 446 17.52 21.91 18.02
N THR A 447 16.59 20.96 17.95
CA THR A 447 16.22 20.29 16.70
C THR A 447 15.58 21.29 15.73
N ALA A 448 14.61 22.08 16.19
CA ALA A 448 13.95 23.07 15.35
C ALA A 448 14.90 24.16 14.81
N ASP A 449 15.82 24.64 15.66
CA ASP A 449 16.87 25.60 15.29
C ASP A 449 17.83 24.99 14.25
N PHE A 450 18.30 23.76 14.47
CA PHE A 450 19.12 23.05 13.49
C PHE A 450 18.42 22.90 12.14
N ILE A 451 17.14 22.52 12.13
CA ILE A 451 16.38 22.36 10.89
C ILE A 451 16.23 23.70 10.19
N GLN A 452 15.94 24.78 10.92
CA GLN A 452 15.85 26.13 10.37
C GLN A 452 17.17 26.60 9.74
N ASP A 453 18.29 26.34 10.42
CA ASP A 453 19.64 26.65 9.93
C ASP A 453 20.00 25.79 8.71
N ALA A 454 19.64 24.50 8.75
CA ALA A 454 19.93 23.55 7.69
C ALA A 454 19.19 23.89 6.40
N ILE A 455 17.92 24.29 6.45
CA ILE A 455 17.17 24.69 5.25
C ILE A 455 17.43 26.17 4.89
N GLY A 456 17.71 27.02 5.88
CA GLY A 456 17.97 28.44 5.70
C GLY A 456 16.82 29.17 4.99
N ALA A 457 17.17 30.11 4.10
CA ALA A 457 16.22 30.79 3.21
C ALA A 457 15.98 30.04 1.89
N ARG A 458 16.42 28.78 1.77
CA ARG A 458 16.31 28.03 0.52
C ARG A 458 14.85 27.63 0.28
N PRO A 459 14.36 27.71 -0.97
CA PRO A 459 13.00 27.29 -1.28
C PRO A 459 12.87 25.76 -1.20
N VAL A 460 11.62 25.28 -1.03
CA VAL A 460 11.29 23.86 -1.25
C VAL A 460 11.74 23.46 -2.66
N GLN A 461 12.52 22.39 -2.76
CA GLN A 461 13.07 21.89 -4.01
C GLN A 461 12.11 20.94 -4.72
N THR A 462 11.47 20.06 -3.96
CA THR A 462 10.48 19.10 -4.45
C THR A 462 9.30 19.03 -3.47
N VAL A 463 8.09 18.98 -4.01
CA VAL A 463 6.85 18.64 -3.29
C VAL A 463 6.35 17.32 -3.86
N SER A 464 6.49 16.25 -3.09
CA SER A 464 5.89 14.96 -3.43
C SER A 464 4.60 14.80 -2.63
N TRP A 465 3.57 14.22 -3.23
CA TRP A 465 2.31 13.96 -2.52
C TRP A 465 1.77 12.59 -2.87
N SER A 466 1.00 12.04 -1.93
CA SER A 466 0.28 10.79 -2.11
C SER A 466 -1.14 10.94 -1.58
N SER A 467 -2.12 10.45 -2.32
CA SER A 467 -3.52 10.53 -1.93
C SER A 467 -4.26 9.23 -2.18
N SER A 468 -5.09 8.81 -1.22
CA SER A 468 -6.07 7.74 -1.38
C SER A 468 -7.52 8.20 -1.17
N LEU A 469 -7.77 9.51 -1.33
CA LEU A 469 -9.10 10.12 -1.14
C LEU A 469 -10.15 9.56 -2.09
N THR A 470 -9.76 9.15 -3.30
CA THR A 470 -10.65 8.54 -4.31
C THR A 470 -10.83 7.04 -4.12
N GLY A 471 -10.16 6.43 -3.13
CA GLY A 471 -10.09 4.97 -2.96
C GLY A 471 -8.89 4.33 -3.66
N LEU A 472 -8.29 5.02 -4.63
CA LEU A 472 -7.07 4.62 -5.31
C LEU A 472 -5.89 5.45 -4.76
N TRP A 473 -4.75 4.81 -4.45
CA TRP A 473 -3.53 5.59 -4.20
C TRP A 473 -3.02 6.19 -5.50
N VAL A 474 -2.98 7.52 -5.53
CA VAL A 474 -2.42 8.32 -6.60
C VAL A 474 -1.29 9.17 -6.05
N PHE A 475 -0.22 9.27 -6.83
CA PHE A 475 0.98 10.01 -6.47
C PHE A 475 1.27 11.08 -7.52
N GLY A 476 1.94 12.16 -7.10
CA GLY A 476 2.42 13.19 -7.99
C GLY A 476 3.56 14.00 -7.38
N MET A 477 4.22 14.79 -8.22
CA MET A 477 5.40 15.55 -7.82
C MET A 477 5.46 16.92 -8.50
N LEU A 478 5.73 17.96 -7.72
CA LEU A 478 6.25 19.22 -8.21
C LEU A 478 7.75 19.28 -7.92
N SER A 479 8.59 19.71 -8.85
CA SER A 479 10.03 19.86 -8.59
C SER A 479 10.64 21.00 -9.37
N ARG A 480 11.68 21.60 -8.79
CA ARG A 480 12.54 22.60 -9.44
C ARG A 480 13.68 21.98 -10.24
N SER A 481 13.95 20.69 -10.05
CA SER A 481 15.11 20.00 -10.67
C SER A 481 14.94 19.77 -12.17
N TYR A 482 13.71 19.81 -12.68
CA TYR A 482 13.36 19.50 -14.07
C TYR A 482 13.00 20.74 -14.89
N ASN A 483 13.16 21.93 -14.31
CA ASN A 483 12.91 23.21 -14.95
C ASN A 483 14.20 24.06 -14.91
N VAL A 484 14.65 24.54 -16.07
CA VAL A 484 15.84 25.41 -16.22
C VAL A 484 15.68 26.73 -15.46
N GLU A 485 14.47 27.27 -15.36
CA GLU A 485 14.14 28.46 -14.58
C GLU A 485 14.03 28.17 -13.08
N ARG A 486 14.11 26.88 -12.70
CA ARG A 486 13.96 26.38 -11.33
C ARG A 486 12.62 26.77 -10.69
N GLY A 487 11.58 26.94 -11.49
CA GLY A 487 10.20 27.05 -11.01
C GLY A 487 9.72 25.74 -10.40
N LEU A 488 8.85 25.80 -9.40
CA LEU A 488 8.25 24.59 -8.82
C LEU A 488 7.10 24.14 -9.74
N GLU A 489 7.33 23.07 -10.52
CA GLU A 489 6.41 22.65 -11.59
C GLU A 489 6.16 21.15 -11.57
N ALA A 490 5.01 20.73 -12.11
CA ALA A 490 4.65 19.33 -12.22
C ALA A 490 5.66 18.58 -13.08
N VAL A 491 6.03 17.38 -12.63
CA VAL A 491 7.02 16.53 -13.29
C VAL A 491 6.33 15.30 -13.84
N SER A 492 6.56 15.01 -15.12
CA SER A 492 6.19 13.71 -15.69
C SER A 492 7.15 12.64 -15.18
N ILE A 493 6.58 11.53 -14.73
CA ILE A 493 7.30 10.44 -14.09
C ILE A 493 7.64 9.39 -15.16
N VAL A 494 8.90 8.96 -15.14
CA VAL A 494 9.41 7.90 -16.01
C VAL A 494 10.10 6.84 -15.14
N ARG A 495 9.73 5.57 -15.30
CA ARG A 495 10.27 4.45 -14.53
C ARG A 495 10.77 3.33 -15.42
N GLN A 496 12.04 2.97 -15.25
CA GLN A 496 12.69 1.95 -16.08
C GLN A 496 12.46 2.18 -17.59
N GLY A 497 12.47 3.45 -18.02
CA GLY A 497 12.19 3.85 -19.41
C GLY A 497 10.70 3.93 -19.79
N VAL A 498 9.78 3.49 -18.94
CA VAL A 498 8.32 3.59 -19.16
C VAL A 498 7.82 4.95 -18.69
N ASN A 499 7.24 5.74 -19.59
CA ASN A 499 6.54 6.98 -19.24
C ASN A 499 5.17 6.63 -18.65
N ILE A 500 4.93 7.05 -17.43
CA ILE A 500 3.67 6.80 -16.71
C ILE A 500 2.77 8.04 -16.64
N GLY A 501 3.27 9.24 -16.98
CA GLY A 501 2.49 10.48 -16.93
C GLY A 501 2.82 11.36 -15.73
N PHE A 502 1.95 12.33 -15.42
CA PHE A 502 2.04 13.20 -14.25
C PHE A 502 1.49 12.54 -12.99
N TYR A 503 0.55 11.62 -13.16
CA TYR A 503 -0.03 10.82 -12.10
C TYR A 503 0.57 9.43 -12.15
N SER A 504 0.77 8.85 -10.98
CA SER A 504 1.23 7.48 -10.87
C SER A 504 0.24 6.74 -9.98
N SER A 505 -0.28 5.62 -10.47
CA SER A 505 -1.34 4.85 -9.83
C SER A 505 -1.30 3.36 -10.21
N ALA A 506 -2.33 2.59 -9.86
CA ALA A 506 -2.44 1.19 -10.27
C ALA A 506 -2.45 0.97 -11.79
N PHE A 507 -2.76 2.02 -12.56
CA PHE A 507 -2.78 1.96 -14.03
C PHE A 507 -1.38 1.81 -14.63
N ASP A 508 -0.32 2.17 -13.89
CA ASP A 508 1.08 1.94 -14.28
C ASP A 508 1.33 0.47 -14.67
N ASN A 509 0.68 -0.48 -14.00
CA ASN A 509 0.86 -1.92 -14.28
C ASN A 509 0.45 -2.28 -15.70
N ALA A 510 -0.62 -1.66 -16.22
CA ALA A 510 -1.03 -1.88 -17.60
C ALA A 510 0.04 -1.38 -18.56
N LEU A 511 0.65 -0.22 -18.28
CA LEU A 511 1.74 0.34 -19.07
C LEU A 511 2.98 -0.57 -19.03
N PHE A 512 3.34 -1.10 -17.87
CA PHE A 512 4.45 -2.06 -17.73
C PHE A 512 4.18 -3.37 -18.50
N ARG A 513 2.96 -3.93 -18.41
CA ARG A 513 2.58 -5.12 -19.20
C ARG A 513 2.71 -4.86 -20.70
N LEU A 514 2.19 -3.72 -21.17
CA LEU A 514 2.31 -3.31 -22.57
C LEU A 514 3.78 -3.12 -23.02
N ALA A 515 4.65 -2.64 -22.14
CA ALA A 515 6.08 -2.52 -22.40
C ALA A 515 6.76 -3.90 -22.46
N ILE A 516 6.47 -4.80 -21.52
CA ILE A 516 6.99 -6.18 -21.47
C ILE A 516 6.61 -6.95 -22.73
N ASP A 517 5.38 -6.82 -23.21
CA ASP A 517 4.90 -7.51 -24.41
C ASP A 517 5.65 -7.10 -25.69
N LYS A 518 6.22 -5.89 -25.70
CA LYS A 518 6.98 -5.33 -26.83
C LYS A 518 8.50 -5.48 -26.69
N THR A 519 8.96 -6.03 -25.57
CA THR A 519 10.38 -6.10 -25.21
C THR A 519 10.84 -7.56 -25.13
N ASP A 520 12.11 -7.79 -25.44
CA ASP A 520 12.75 -9.11 -25.41
C ASP A 520 14.06 -9.11 -24.58
N GLY A 521 14.56 -10.32 -24.28
CA GLY A 521 15.86 -10.49 -23.64
C GLY A 521 15.94 -9.97 -22.20
N ARG A 522 17.07 -9.35 -21.86
CA ARG A 522 17.36 -8.87 -20.48
C ARG A 522 16.41 -7.77 -20.04
N GLU A 523 16.08 -6.84 -20.92
CA GLU A 523 15.18 -5.72 -20.60
C GLU A 523 13.77 -6.22 -20.26
N LYS A 524 13.27 -7.22 -21.00
CA LYS A 524 12.01 -7.90 -20.67
C LYS A 524 12.08 -8.54 -19.30
N ALA A 525 13.17 -9.23 -18.98
CA ALA A 525 13.36 -9.87 -17.68
C ALA A 525 13.44 -8.85 -16.54
N ASP A 526 14.09 -7.70 -16.76
CA ASP A 526 14.18 -6.60 -15.80
C ASP A 526 12.81 -5.95 -15.58
N LEU A 527 12.05 -5.66 -16.65
CA LEU A 527 10.67 -5.13 -16.56
C LEU A 527 9.71 -6.13 -15.92
N GLN A 528 9.82 -7.42 -16.26
CA GLN A 528 9.03 -8.48 -15.65
C GLN A 528 9.38 -8.62 -14.17
N SER A 529 10.67 -8.54 -13.80
CA SER A 529 11.09 -8.52 -12.40
C SER A 529 10.50 -7.32 -11.68
N VAL A 530 10.43 -6.14 -12.31
CA VAL A 530 9.75 -4.98 -11.73
C VAL A 530 8.27 -5.30 -11.54
N LEU A 531 7.54 -5.75 -12.57
CA LEU A 531 6.12 -6.12 -12.50
C LEU A 531 5.82 -7.23 -11.47
N ASP A 532 6.75 -8.17 -11.29
CA ASP A 532 6.66 -9.29 -10.36
C ASP A 532 7.07 -8.88 -8.95
N ASP A 533 8.02 -7.97 -8.79
CA ASP A 533 8.24 -7.21 -7.56
C ASP A 533 6.97 -6.43 -7.21
N LEU A 534 6.14 -6.07 -8.19
CA LEU A 534 4.82 -5.53 -7.85
C LEU A 534 3.86 -6.58 -7.27
N THR A 535 4.22 -7.86 -7.27
CA THR A 535 3.40 -8.95 -6.69
C THR A 535 3.86 -9.36 -5.29
N PRO A 536 2.96 -9.78 -4.39
CA PRO A 536 3.29 -10.02 -2.98
C PRO A 536 4.25 -11.19 -2.78
N LYS A 537 4.41 -12.10 -3.74
CA LYS A 537 5.21 -13.31 -3.55
C LYS A 537 6.71 -13.04 -3.36
N THR A 538 7.24 -11.94 -3.89
CA THR A 538 8.63 -11.48 -3.69
C THR A 538 8.76 -10.51 -2.52
N TYR A 539 7.68 -9.82 -2.14
CA TYR A 539 7.59 -8.95 -0.96
C TYR A 539 7.04 -9.62 0.30
N ARG A 540 6.81 -10.94 0.29
CA ARG A 540 6.67 -11.75 1.50
C ARG A 540 8.01 -11.84 2.20
N ASP A 541 8.39 -10.71 2.73
CA ASP A 541 9.18 -10.72 3.90
C ASP A 541 8.40 -11.48 4.98
N GLN A 542 8.92 -12.64 5.40
CA GLN A 542 8.36 -13.39 6.54
C GLN A 542 8.25 -12.51 7.80
N ARG A 543 8.96 -11.37 7.85
CA ARG A 543 8.94 -10.34 8.89
C ARG A 543 7.71 -9.45 8.88
N ARG A 544 6.96 -9.39 7.77
CA ARG A 544 5.65 -8.75 7.78
C ARG A 544 4.77 -9.45 8.79
N HIS A 545 5.00 -10.73 9.10
CA HIS A 545 4.21 -11.52 10.03
C HIS A 545 4.54 -11.32 11.54
N ASP A 546 5.01 -10.13 11.98
CA ASP A 546 5.37 -9.85 13.40
C ASP A 546 4.66 -8.63 14.08
N PRO A 547 4.08 -8.83 15.29
CA PRO A 547 3.35 -7.80 16.04
C PRO A 547 4.21 -6.69 16.66
N GLU A 548 5.50 -6.91 16.88
CA GLU A 548 6.45 -5.85 17.26
C GLU A 548 7.08 -5.17 16.03
N VAL A 549 7.09 -5.84 14.87
CA VAL A 549 7.30 -5.26 13.53
C VAL A 549 6.04 -4.62 12.95
N LEU A 550 4.95 -4.47 13.72
CA LEU A 550 3.97 -3.38 13.52
C LEU A 550 4.58 -1.97 13.72
N THR A 551 5.91 -1.90 13.78
CA THR A 551 6.72 -0.76 13.35
C THR A 551 6.64 -0.44 11.86
N PHE A 552 6.07 -1.34 11.06
CA PHE A 552 6.02 -1.31 9.61
C PHE A 552 4.62 -1.77 9.16
N ASN A 553 4.06 -1.11 8.15
CA ASN A 553 2.78 -1.41 7.47
C ASN A 553 1.47 -1.18 8.25
N ARG A 554 1.07 0.09 8.37
CA ARG A 554 -0.36 0.45 8.34
C ARG A 554 -0.72 1.56 7.35
N MET A 555 0.27 2.00 6.58
CA MET A 555 0.05 2.57 5.25
C MET A 555 0.72 1.66 4.24
N THR A 556 0.12 1.55 3.06
CA THR A 556 0.47 0.67 1.95
C THR A 556 1.90 0.91 1.45
N CYS A 557 2.87 0.37 2.17
CA CYS A 557 4.27 0.40 1.79
C CYS A 557 4.47 -0.33 0.44
N ALA A 558 3.62 -1.28 0.04
CA ALA A 558 3.68 -1.85 -1.32
C ALA A 558 3.54 -0.78 -2.45
N GLN A 559 2.53 0.11 -2.41
CA GLN A 559 2.39 1.19 -3.41
C GLN A 559 3.47 2.26 -3.28
N CYS A 560 3.81 2.63 -2.04
CA CYS A 560 4.82 3.64 -1.79
C CYS A 560 6.20 3.16 -2.27
N HIS A 561 6.50 1.86 -2.16
CA HIS A 561 7.74 1.24 -2.64
C HIS A 561 7.84 1.16 -4.16
N GLN A 562 6.72 1.05 -4.87
CA GLN A 562 6.72 0.87 -6.31
C GLN A 562 6.92 2.16 -7.10
N MET A 563 6.60 3.28 -6.45
CA MET A 563 6.27 4.49 -7.18
C MET A 563 7.02 5.70 -6.65
N ALA A 564 7.15 5.78 -5.32
CA ALA A 564 8.16 6.60 -4.67
C ALA A 564 9.49 5.83 -4.67
N GLY A 565 10.07 5.67 -5.84
CA GLY A 565 11.52 5.69 -5.97
C GLY A 565 12.05 7.08 -5.57
N ARG A 566 11.81 7.50 -4.30
CA ARG A 566 12.69 8.25 -3.39
C ARG A 566 12.00 8.87 -2.17
N ASP A 567 10.69 9.14 -2.14
CA ASP A 567 10.22 10.16 -1.17
C ASP A 567 8.85 10.13 -0.46
N GLY A 568 7.87 9.34 -0.88
CA GLY A 568 6.51 9.44 -0.33
C GLY A 568 6.16 8.30 0.60
N VAL A 569 5.79 8.62 1.85
CA VAL A 569 5.25 7.74 2.91
C VAL A 569 6.23 6.80 3.60
N HIS A 570 6.84 7.31 4.67
CA HIS A 570 7.85 6.54 5.40
C HIS A 570 7.76 6.63 6.92
N VAL A 571 6.76 7.33 7.44
CA VAL A 571 6.52 7.48 8.86
C VAL A 571 5.05 7.17 9.11
N LEU A 572 4.83 6.14 9.91
CA LEU A 572 3.52 5.73 10.38
C LEU A 572 3.24 6.45 11.70
N LEU A 573 2.02 6.96 11.87
CA LEU A 573 1.49 7.31 13.19
C LEU A 573 0.91 6.05 13.83
N ASN A 574 1.11 5.86 15.13
CA ASN A 574 0.41 4.79 15.83
C ASN A 574 -1.08 5.11 15.89
N ASP A 575 -1.81 4.34 15.13
CA ASP A 575 -3.20 4.54 14.77
C ASP A 575 -4.17 3.80 15.72
N GLY A 576 -3.64 3.18 16.77
CA GLY A 576 -4.45 2.53 17.80
C GLY A 576 -5.09 1.21 17.37
N LEU A 577 -4.80 0.71 16.16
CA LEU A 577 -5.23 -0.62 15.70
C LEU A 577 -4.53 -1.77 16.45
N ASP A 578 -3.36 -1.51 17.08
CA ASP A 578 -2.72 -2.46 17.99
C ASP A 578 -2.25 -1.75 19.26
N ARG A 579 -2.89 -2.11 20.36
CA ARG A 579 -2.63 -1.60 21.71
C ARG A 579 -1.22 -1.87 22.25
N ARG A 580 -0.45 -2.78 21.63
CA ARG A 580 0.94 -3.12 22.03
C ARG A 580 1.95 -2.10 21.52
N ILE A 581 1.62 -1.35 20.47
CA ILE A 581 2.45 -0.26 19.99
C ILE A 581 2.17 0.94 20.90
N ALA A 582 3.16 1.37 21.66
CA ALA A 582 3.04 2.54 22.54
C ALA A 582 3.67 3.81 21.95
N THR A 583 4.55 3.67 20.96
CA THR A 583 5.25 4.80 20.34
C THR A 583 4.31 5.53 19.38
N PRO A 584 4.18 6.86 19.42
CA PRO A 584 3.23 7.61 18.59
C PRO A 584 3.59 7.64 17.09
N TYR A 585 4.83 7.32 16.73
CA TYR A 585 5.31 7.33 15.34
C TYR A 585 6.39 6.26 15.12
N LYS A 586 6.50 5.72 13.91
CA LYS A 586 7.48 4.69 13.53
C LYS A 586 7.87 4.79 12.05
N ALA A 587 9.16 4.68 11.76
CA ALA A 587 9.66 4.79 10.39
C ALA A 587 9.72 3.43 9.66
N THR A 588 9.65 3.49 8.34
CA THR A 588 9.64 2.30 7.48
C THR A 588 11.07 1.69 7.32
N GLU A 589 11.21 0.37 7.38
CA GLU A 589 12.37 -0.43 6.94
C GLU A 589 12.97 0.04 5.61
N TYR A 590 12.18 0.42 4.62
CA TYR A 590 12.73 0.94 3.36
C TYR A 590 13.57 2.18 3.57
N VAL A 591 13.06 3.14 4.34
CA VAL A 591 13.87 4.31 4.68
C VAL A 591 15.05 3.94 5.54
N PHE A 592 14.93 2.95 6.44
CA PHE A 592 16.11 2.47 7.16
C PHE A 592 17.17 1.86 6.24
N ARG A 593 16.79 1.00 5.27
CA ARG A 593 17.74 0.41 4.31
C ARG A 593 18.42 1.48 3.47
N GLU A 594 17.66 2.48 3.06
CA GLU A 594 18.15 3.55 2.23
C GLU A 594 19.04 4.52 3.03
N LEU A 595 18.66 4.87 4.25
CA LEU A 595 19.52 5.64 5.14
C LEU A 595 20.76 4.85 5.57
N ASP A 596 20.66 3.54 5.79
CA ASP A 596 21.80 2.66 6.05
C ASP A 596 22.75 2.66 4.84
N ARG A 597 22.21 2.56 3.63
CA ARG A 597 22.98 2.68 2.39
C ARG A 597 23.69 4.03 2.31
N GLN A 598 23.01 5.13 2.64
CA GLN A 598 23.59 6.47 2.62
C GLN A 598 24.66 6.66 3.70
N LEU A 599 24.39 6.22 4.93
CA LEU A 599 25.35 6.22 6.04
C LEU A 599 26.63 5.47 5.66
N ARG A 600 26.53 4.27 5.10
CA ARG A 600 27.69 3.49 4.64
C ARG A 600 28.53 4.18 3.55
N ARG A 601 27.96 5.17 2.85
CA ARG A 601 28.62 5.91 1.77
C ARG A 601 29.17 7.26 2.22
N ILE A 602 28.96 7.69 3.46
CA ILE A 602 29.50 8.94 3.99
C ILE A 602 31.03 8.92 3.85
N PRO A 603 31.63 9.90 3.16
CA PRO A 603 33.09 10.02 3.08
C PRO A 603 33.71 10.17 4.47
N ARG A 604 34.95 9.72 4.66
CA ARG A 604 35.69 9.91 5.91
C ARG A 604 35.80 11.40 6.25
N LEU A 605 35.26 11.83 7.39
CA LEU A 605 35.21 13.24 7.81
C LEU A 605 36.36 13.64 8.75
N ASP A 606 37.13 12.65 9.23
CA ASP A 606 38.34 12.80 10.04
C ASP A 606 39.59 13.13 9.20
N ALA A 607 39.50 12.99 7.88
CA ALA A 607 40.53 13.43 6.94
C ALA A 607 40.43 14.95 6.72
N SER A 608 40.79 15.76 7.70
CA SER A 608 41.07 17.19 7.47
C SER A 608 42.57 17.44 7.26
N THR A 609 42.89 18.00 6.09
CA THR A 609 44.01 18.96 5.87
C THR A 609 45.44 18.48 6.09
N ALA A 610 45.88 17.47 5.33
CA ALA A 610 47.28 17.34 4.93
C ALA A 610 47.35 16.69 3.53
N ASP A 611 48.33 17.10 2.73
CA ASP A 611 48.62 16.66 1.36
C ASP A 611 47.78 17.24 0.23
N HIS A 612 47.82 18.57 0.11
CA HIS A 612 48.22 19.13 -1.18
C HIS A 612 49.75 19.11 -1.26
N PRO A 613 50.40 18.21 -2.01
CA PRO A 613 51.66 18.59 -2.60
C PRO A 613 51.34 19.62 -3.68
N MET A 614 51.69 20.88 -3.40
CA MET A 614 52.12 21.76 -4.49
C MET A 614 53.20 21.01 -5.27
N LEU A 615 52.93 20.68 -6.51
CA LEU A 615 53.99 20.47 -7.49
C LEU A 615 53.81 21.49 -8.60
N PHE A 616 54.49 22.62 -8.39
CA PHE A 616 55.03 23.42 -9.48
C PHE A 616 56.05 22.58 -10.28
N SER A 617 55.95 22.67 -11.61
CA SER A 617 56.99 22.45 -12.62
C SER A 617 57.82 21.15 -12.58
N ARG A 618 57.66 20.30 -13.60
CA ARG A 618 58.37 20.41 -14.88
C ARG A 618 57.58 19.73 -15.99
#